data_AF-A0A9K3IKN8-F1
#
_entry.id   AF-A0A9K3IKN8-F1
#
_cell.length_a   1.000
_cell.length_b   1.000
_cell.length_c   1.000
_cell.angle_alpha   90.00
_cell.angle_beta   90.00
_cell.angle_gamma   90.00
#
_symmetry.space_group_name_H-M   'P 1'
#
loop_
_entity.id
_entity.type
_entity.pdbx_description
1 polymer ?
#
loop_
_entity_poly.entity_id
_entity_poly.type
_entity_poly.pdbx_seq_one_letter_code
_entity_poly.pdbx_strand_id
1 'polypeptide(L)'
;MPYENWLRTIEGFRLEKYIKKSKACKQVREKQQFPYRGGTSSYGSTAYKNNLDWVPTYAKTHTDNQGNWVDPVAEQNYVTEHTTGHR
;
A
#
# COMPACT_ATOMS: atom_id res chain seq x y z
N MET A 1 -28.36 0.01 -8.79
CA MET A 1 -27.95 -1.29 -9.37
C MET A 1 -29.13 -2.24 -9.21
N PRO A 2 -29.67 -2.84 -10.28
CA PRO A 2 -30.78 -3.81 -10.18
C PRO A 2 -30.42 -5.03 -9.33
N TYR A 3 -31.42 -5.63 -8.67
CA TYR A 3 -31.23 -6.76 -7.75
C TYR A 3 -30.59 -7.99 -8.44
N GLU A 4 -30.97 -8.27 -9.68
CA GLU A 4 -30.38 -9.36 -10.49
C GLU A 4 -28.88 -9.13 -10.78
N ASN A 5 -28.48 -7.87 -10.99
CA ASN A 5 -27.07 -7.52 -11.17
C ASN A 5 -26.26 -7.68 -9.88
N TRP A 6 -26.89 -7.43 -8.73
CA TRP A 6 -26.29 -7.68 -7.42
C TRP A 6 -26.10 -9.19 -7.18
N LEU A 7 -27.12 -10.00 -7.45
CA LEU A 7 -27.03 -11.47 -7.34
C LEU A 7 -25.92 -12.05 -8.24
N ARG A 8 -25.87 -11.63 -9.50
CA ARG A 8 -24.81 -12.04 -10.44
C ARG A 8 -23.41 -11.65 -9.97
N THR A 9 -23.28 -10.52 -9.28
CA THR A 9 -22.01 -10.07 -8.70
C THR A 9 -21.59 -10.97 -7.54
N ILE A 10 -22.52 -11.33 -6.65
CA ILE A 10 -22.27 -12.27 -5.54
C ILE A 10 -21.90 -13.65 -6.06
N GLU A 11 -22.63 -14.16 -7.05
CA GLU A 11 -22.29 -15.44 -7.70
C GLU A 11 -20.94 -15.38 -8.40
N GLY A 12 -20.62 -14.24 -9.01
CA GLY A 12 -19.31 -13.96 -9.59
C GLY A 12 -18.18 -14.20 -8.59
N PHE A 13 -18.30 -13.75 -7.34
CA PHE A 13 -17.28 -13.97 -6.30
C PHE A 13 -17.07 -15.45 -5.92
N ARG A 14 -18.05 -16.33 -6.21
CA ARG A 14 -17.93 -17.78 -5.99
C ARG A 14 -17.16 -18.49 -7.10
N LEU A 15 -16.90 -17.84 -8.23
CA LEU A 15 -16.12 -18.45 -9.31
C LEU A 15 -14.68 -18.70 -8.86
N GLU A 16 -14.14 -19.85 -9.27
CA GLU A 16 -12.82 -20.33 -8.84
C GLU A 16 -11.69 -19.32 -9.13
N LYS A 17 -11.80 -18.57 -10.23
CA LYS A 17 -10.83 -17.52 -10.60
C LYS A 17 -10.70 -16.42 -9.53
N TYR A 18 -11.82 -16.01 -8.91
CA TYR A 18 -11.80 -14.98 -7.89
C TYR A 18 -11.36 -15.54 -6.53
N ILE A 19 -11.71 -16.80 -6.23
CA ILE A 19 -11.21 -17.50 -5.04
C ILE A 19 -9.68 -17.64 -5.10
N LYS A 20 -9.13 -18.07 -6.24
CA LYS A 20 -7.67 -18.15 -6.47
C LYS A 20 -7.00 -16.79 -6.28
N LYS A 21 -7.56 -15.74 -6.89
CA LYS A 21 -7.05 -14.37 -6.72
C LYS A 21 -7.09 -13.93 -5.26
N SER A 22 -8.18 -14.20 -4.54
CA SER A 22 -8.30 -13.87 -3.12
C SER A 22 -7.24 -14.57 -2.27
N LYS A 23 -6.99 -15.87 -2.49
CA LYS A 23 -5.93 -16.63 -1.81
C LYS A 23 -4.54 -16.06 -2.10
N ALA A 24 -4.23 -15.76 -3.36
CA ALA A 24 -2.95 -15.15 -3.74
C ALA A 24 -2.78 -13.76 -3.07
N CYS A 25 -3.81 -12.92 -3.08
CA CYS A 25 -3.78 -11.62 -2.40
C CYS A 25 -3.60 -11.78 -0.87
N LYS A 26 -4.18 -12.80 -0.25
CA LYS A 26 -3.97 -13.09 1.18
C LYS A 26 -2.51 -13.44 1.47
N GLN A 27 -1.91 -14.34 0.70
CA GLN A 27 -0.50 -14.72 0.86
C GLN A 27 0.44 -13.52 0.67
N VAL A 28 0.11 -12.60 -0.24
CA VAL A 28 0.88 -11.36 -0.42
C VAL A 28 0.71 -10.43 0.79
N ARG A 29 -0.50 -10.27 1.32
CA ARG A 29 -0.78 -9.46 2.52
C ARG A 29 -0.07 -10.00 3.76
N GLU A 30 0.02 -11.32 3.92
CA GLU A 30 0.76 -11.96 5.02
C GLU A 30 2.27 -11.66 4.96
N LYS A 31 2.81 -11.34 3.78
CA LYS A 31 4.22 -10.97 3.58
C LYS A 31 4.46 -9.46 3.59
N GLN A 32 3.42 -8.64 3.71
CA GLN A 32 3.59 -7.18 3.74
C GLN A 32 4.29 -6.78 5.04
N GLN A 33 5.42 -6.11 4.91
CA GLN A 33 6.16 -5.55 6.05
C GLN A 33 5.50 -4.28 6.59
N PHE A 34 4.73 -3.58 5.76
CA PHE A 34 4.08 -2.32 6.13
C PHE A 34 2.56 -2.44 6.05
N PRO A 35 1.81 -1.76 6.94
CA PRO A 35 0.37 -1.64 6.81
C PRO A 35 -0.04 -1.05 5.46
N TYR A 36 -0.98 -1.69 4.77
CA TYR A 36 -1.51 -1.17 3.51
C TYR A 36 -2.42 0.05 3.76
N ARG A 37 -1.86 1.26 3.67
CA ARG A 37 -2.56 2.55 3.90
C ARG A 37 -3.20 3.17 2.66
N GLY A 38 -3.28 2.47 1.53
CA GLY A 38 -3.83 3.02 0.28
C GLY A 38 -3.08 2.69 -1.01
N GLY A 39 -2.13 1.77 -0.97
CA GLY A 39 -1.42 1.25 -2.15
C GLY A 39 -0.41 2.22 -2.75
N THR A 40 0.31 1.75 -3.78
CA THR A 40 1.32 2.48 -4.57
C THR A 40 0.85 3.84 -5.09
N SER A 41 -0.47 4.06 -5.17
CA SER A 41 -1.09 5.35 -5.49
C SER A 41 -0.74 6.47 -4.48
N SER A 42 -0.54 6.14 -3.19
CA SER A 42 -0.20 7.15 -2.17
C SER A 42 1.18 7.77 -2.41
N TYR A 43 2.18 6.96 -2.80
CA TYR A 43 3.52 7.45 -3.12
C TYR A 43 3.51 8.32 -4.37
N GLY A 44 2.98 7.82 -5.48
CA GLY A 44 2.91 8.56 -6.74
C GLY A 44 2.12 9.86 -6.62
N SER A 45 0.96 9.82 -5.95
CA SER A 45 0.17 11.04 -5.71
C SER A 45 0.89 12.02 -4.77
N THR A 46 1.61 11.54 -3.75
CA THR A 46 2.32 12.42 -2.81
C THR A 46 3.52 13.06 -3.47
N ALA A 47 4.32 12.28 -4.20
CA ALA A 47 5.44 12.76 -4.99
C ALA A 47 4.99 13.84 -5.99
N TYR A 48 3.95 13.57 -6.78
CA TYR A 48 3.43 14.52 -7.75
C TYR A 48 2.89 15.80 -7.11
N LYS A 49 2.02 15.69 -6.09
CA LYS A 49 1.39 16.86 -5.46
C LYS A 49 2.39 17.76 -4.72
N ASN A 50 3.47 17.19 -4.21
CA ASN A 50 4.45 17.91 -3.39
C ASN A 50 5.78 18.13 -4.11
N ASN A 51 5.90 17.70 -5.37
CA ASN A 51 7.13 17.72 -6.17
C ASN A 51 8.33 17.13 -5.40
N LEU A 52 8.14 15.93 -4.84
CA LEU A 52 9.13 15.24 -4.02
C LEU A 52 9.79 14.09 -4.78
N ASP A 53 11.07 13.87 -4.48
CA ASP A 53 11.78 12.65 -4.87
C ASP A 53 11.35 11.46 -3.97
N TRP A 54 11.86 10.26 -4.24
CA TRP A 54 11.42 9.02 -3.59
C TRP A 54 11.68 8.99 -2.08
N VAL A 55 12.83 9.45 -1.59
CA VAL A 55 13.17 9.45 -0.15
C VAL A 55 12.25 10.39 0.66
N PRO A 56 12.09 11.68 0.29
CA PRO A 56 11.14 12.55 0.98
C PRO A 56 9.69 12.11 0.84
N THR A 57 9.33 11.47 -0.30
CA THR A 57 8.00 10.88 -0.47
C THR A 57 7.78 9.75 0.53
N TYR A 58 8.76 8.86 0.69
CA TYR A 58 8.69 7.76 1.66
C TYR A 58 8.46 8.29 3.07
N ALA A 59 9.30 9.23 3.54
CA ALA A 59 9.14 9.86 4.84
C ALA A 59 7.75 10.47 5.00
N LYS A 60 7.30 11.30 4.06
CA LYS A 60 6.00 11.97 4.12
C LYS A 60 4.81 10.99 4.15
N THR A 61 4.93 9.83 3.51
CA THR A 61 3.86 8.81 3.51
C THR A 61 3.83 7.95 4.78
N HIS A 62 4.91 7.94 5.56
CA HIS A 62 5.08 7.13 6.78
C HIS A 62 5.22 7.95 8.05
N THR A 63 5.04 9.26 7.97
CA THR A 63 4.93 10.15 9.13
C THR A 63 3.51 10.68 9.28
N ASP A 64 3.08 10.92 10.51
CA ASP A 64 1.86 11.67 10.79
C ASP A 64 2.00 13.16 10.43
N ASN A 65 0.95 13.95 10.68
CA ASN A 65 0.97 15.39 10.39
C ASN A 65 1.94 16.18 11.29
N GLN A 66 2.41 15.57 12.38
CA GLN A 66 3.38 16.12 13.31
C GLN A 66 4.82 15.70 12.96
N GLY A 67 4.98 14.82 11.96
CA GLY A 67 6.29 14.32 11.53
C GLY A 67 6.77 13.08 12.29
N ASN A 68 5.94 12.46 13.14
CA ASN A 68 6.31 11.24 13.84
C ASN A 68 6.09 10.02 12.94
N TRP A 69 7.02 9.08 12.95
CA TRP A 69 6.88 7.82 12.24
C TRP A 69 5.69 7.02 12.76
N VAL A 70 4.82 6.60 11.86
CA VAL A 70 3.63 5.80 12.21
C VAL A 70 3.96 4.30 12.36
N ASP A 71 5.16 3.90 11.98
CA ASP A 71 5.67 2.52 12.03
C ASP A 71 7.20 2.54 12.25
N PRO A 72 7.71 1.92 13.33
CA PRO A 72 9.16 1.86 13.59
C PRO A 72 9.94 1.09 12.51
N VAL A 73 9.29 0.15 11.80
CA VAL A 73 9.92 -0.54 10.66
C VAL A 73 10.10 0.42 9.48
N ALA A 74 9.20 1.38 9.29
CA ALA A 74 9.35 2.40 8.25
C ALA A 74 10.49 3.36 8.59
N GLU A 75 10.61 3.77 9.85
CA GLU A 75 11.74 4.57 10.31
C GLU A 75 13.08 3.87 10.09
N GLN A 76 13.20 2.60 10.51
CA GLN A 76 14.43 1.83 10.35
C GLN A 76 14.83 1.68 8.87
N ASN A 77 13.87 1.40 7.99
CA ASN A 77 14.14 1.31 6.56
C ASN A 77 14.55 2.65 5.96
N TYR A 78 13.90 3.74 6.34
CA TYR A 78 14.30 5.09 5.91
C TYR A 78 15.73 5.41 6.35
N VAL A 79 16.06 5.17 7.62
CA VAL A 79 17.41 5.41 8.15
C VAL A 79 18.44 4.59 7.39
N THR A 80 18.16 3.29 7.18
CA THR A 80 19.06 2.38 6.45
C THR A 80 19.29 2.87 5.03
N GLU A 81 18.25 3.12 4.25
CA GLU A 81 18.39 3.59 2.86
C GLU A 81 19.08 4.97 2.78
N HIS A 82 18.77 5.88 3.70
CA HIS A 82 19.37 7.21 3.77
C HIS A 82 20.86 7.17 4.19
N THR A 83 21.29 6.19 4.98
CA THR A 83 22.70 6.04 5.40
C THR A 83 23.53 5.20 4.44
N THR A 84 22.93 4.22 3.77
CA THR A 84 23.67 3.30 2.88
C THR A 84 23.97 3.93 1.51
N GLY A 85 23.31 5.05 1.17
CA GLY A 85 23.69 5.86 0.01
C GLY A 85 23.56 5.14 -1.33
N HIS A 86 22.67 4.16 -1.43
CA HIS A 86 22.32 3.54 -2.72
C HIS A 86 21.54 4.57 -3.56
N ARG A 87 22.29 5.37 -4.31
CA ARG A 87 21.83 6.16 -5.46
C ARG A 87 21.78 5.32 -6.72
#